data_AF-A0A962EDW5-F1
#
_entry.id   AF-A0A962EDW5-F1
#
_cell.length_a   1.000
_cell.length_b   1.000
_cell.length_c   1.000
_cell.angle_alpha   90.00
_cell.angle_beta   90.00
_cell.angle_gamma   90.00
#
_symmetry.space_group_name_H-M   'P 1'
#
loop_
_entity.id
_entity.type
_entity.pdbx_description
1 polymer ?
#
loop_
_entity_poly.entity_id
_entity_poly.type
_entity_poly.pdbx_seq_one_letter_code
_entity_poly.pdbx_strand_id
1 'polypeptide(L)'
;AEESKRFHVLAELTRLRRAACHPRLVAPEFKLAGAKLEQLLELVQELKENHHRALVFSQFTDYLAIVREAFDAHGVSYQYLDGSTSIKAREIAVREFQNGSGDVFLLSLKAGGVGLNLTAADYVIHLDPWWNPAVEQQATDRAHRIGQTRPVTVYKLVVKGSIEEQILSLHGAKRELVDSVLGEQEMSQPISVEELVGLLQG
;
A
#
# COMPACT_ATOMS: atom_id res chain seq x y z
N ALA A 1 -15.82 -18.96 -21.49
CA ALA A 1 -15.78 -20.06 -20.50
C ALA A 1 -14.61 -19.91 -19.51
N GLU A 2 -13.44 -19.42 -19.96
CA GLU A 2 -12.26 -19.19 -19.10
C GLU A 2 -12.17 -17.75 -18.57
N GLU A 3 -12.50 -16.76 -19.41
CA GLU A 3 -12.53 -15.34 -19.04
C GLU A 3 -13.52 -15.05 -17.90
N SER A 4 -14.69 -15.70 -17.92
CA SER A 4 -15.69 -15.62 -16.84
C SER A 4 -15.18 -16.24 -15.53
N LYS A 5 -14.43 -17.36 -15.60
CA LYS A 5 -13.79 -17.95 -14.41
C LYS A 5 -12.72 -17.03 -13.83
N ARG A 6 -11.85 -16.47 -14.68
CA ARG A 6 -10.83 -15.49 -14.27
C ARG A 6 -11.47 -14.29 -13.60
N PHE A 7 -12.54 -13.76 -14.17
CA PHE A 7 -13.29 -12.64 -13.58
C PHE A 7 -13.86 -12.97 -12.19
N HIS A 8 -14.49 -14.13 -12.04
CA HIS A 8 -15.00 -14.58 -10.74
C HIS A 8 -13.89 -14.76 -9.69
N VAL A 9 -12.78 -15.41 -10.05
CA VAL A 9 -11.65 -15.60 -9.13
C VAL A 9 -11.07 -14.25 -8.69
N LEU A 10 -10.90 -13.31 -9.62
CA LEU A 10 -10.41 -11.96 -9.29
C LEU A 10 -11.36 -11.21 -8.37
N ALA A 11 -12.69 -11.38 -8.53
CA ALA A 11 -13.68 -10.76 -7.64
C ALA A 11 -13.58 -11.31 -6.21
N GLU A 12 -13.47 -12.63 -6.03
CA GLU A 12 -13.34 -13.24 -4.70
C GLU A 12 -12.00 -12.89 -4.05
N LEU A 13 -10.89 -12.92 -4.81
CA LEU A 13 -9.59 -12.45 -4.33
C LEU A 13 -9.64 -11.00 -3.88
N THR A 14 -10.31 -10.14 -4.67
CA THR A 14 -10.49 -8.73 -4.30
C THR A 14 -11.27 -8.61 -3.00
N ARG A 15 -12.33 -9.41 -2.81
CA ARG A 15 -13.12 -9.42 -1.58
C ARG A 15 -12.29 -9.86 -0.37
N LEU A 16 -11.50 -10.94 -0.49
CA LEU A 16 -10.62 -11.41 0.59
C LEU A 16 -9.55 -10.37 0.96
N ARG A 17 -8.92 -9.74 -0.04
CA ARG A 17 -7.92 -8.68 0.19
C ARG A 17 -8.53 -7.47 0.89
N ARG A 18 -9.75 -7.08 0.49
CA ARG A 18 -10.49 -6.00 1.16
C ARG A 18 -10.85 -6.35 2.60
N ALA A 19 -11.27 -7.59 2.87
CA ALA A 19 -11.54 -8.06 4.22
C ALA A 19 -10.28 -8.04 5.11
N ALA A 20 -9.13 -8.43 4.55
CA ALA A 20 -7.84 -8.38 5.24
C ALA A 20 -7.39 -6.94 5.54
N CYS A 21 -7.68 -5.99 4.65
CA CYS A 21 -7.43 -4.57 4.89
C CYS A 21 -8.29 -4.04 6.05
N HIS A 22 -9.61 -4.16 5.93
CA HIS A 22 -10.55 -3.72 6.95
C HIS A 22 -11.94 -4.35 6.76
N PRO A 23 -12.60 -4.89 7.80
CA PRO A 23 -13.91 -5.55 7.68
C PRO A 23 -15.01 -4.68 7.04
N ARG A 24 -15.08 -3.39 7.39
CA ARG A 24 -15.99 -2.39 6.76
C ARG A 24 -15.94 -2.33 5.23
N LEU A 25 -14.84 -2.75 4.60
CA LEU A 25 -14.70 -2.73 3.13
C LEU A 25 -15.51 -3.82 2.42
N VAL A 26 -15.94 -4.85 3.17
CA VAL A 26 -16.77 -5.96 2.67
C VAL A 26 -18.11 -6.07 3.39
N ALA A 27 -18.19 -5.56 4.62
CA ALA A 27 -19.37 -5.58 5.47
C ALA A 27 -19.44 -4.25 6.25
N PRO A 28 -20.00 -3.17 5.66
CA PRO A 28 -20.02 -1.82 6.25
C PRO A 28 -20.67 -1.73 7.63
N GLU A 29 -21.55 -2.68 7.96
CA GLU A 29 -22.24 -2.82 9.24
C GLU A 29 -21.32 -3.22 10.40
N PHE A 30 -20.14 -3.78 10.11
CA PHE A 30 -19.17 -4.16 11.14
C PHE A 30 -18.49 -2.94 11.75
N LYS A 31 -18.57 -2.84 13.08
CA LYS A 31 -17.98 -1.75 13.89
C LYS A 31 -16.59 -2.07 14.43
N LEU A 32 -15.92 -3.08 13.87
CA LEU A 32 -14.56 -3.43 14.25
C LEU A 32 -13.60 -2.36 13.72
N ALA A 33 -12.65 -1.92 14.53
CA ALA A 33 -11.64 -0.92 14.15
C ALA A 33 -10.62 -1.47 13.13
N GLY A 34 -10.44 -2.79 13.07
CA GLY A 34 -9.56 -3.47 12.12
C GLY A 34 -8.11 -3.49 12.60
N ALA A 35 -7.52 -4.69 12.67
CA ALA A 35 -6.20 -4.90 13.26
C ALA A 35 -5.09 -4.08 12.58
N LYS A 36 -5.14 -3.93 11.25
CA LYS A 36 -4.16 -3.12 10.51
C LYS A 36 -4.25 -1.63 10.80
N LEU A 37 -5.47 -1.12 11.00
CA LEU A 37 -5.67 0.29 11.31
C LEU A 37 -5.17 0.61 12.71
N GLU A 38 -5.43 -0.27 13.68
CA GLU A 38 -4.89 -0.15 15.05
C GLU A 38 -3.36 -0.12 15.03
N GLN A 39 -2.73 -1.08 14.33
CA GLN A 39 -1.28 -1.12 14.19
C GLN A 39 -0.71 0.09 13.43
N LEU A 40 -1.40 0.58 12.41
CA LEU A 40 -1.01 1.80 11.69
C LEU A 40 -1.01 3.01 12.62
N LEU A 41 -2.06 3.17 13.44
CA LEU A 41 -2.18 4.29 14.38
C LEU A 41 -1.05 4.27 15.41
N GLU A 42 -0.78 3.10 15.99
CA GLU A 42 0.30 2.90 16.96
C GLU A 42 1.67 3.26 16.36
N LEU A 43 1.96 2.74 15.16
CA LEU A 43 3.19 3.05 14.45
C LEU A 43 3.31 4.54 14.11
N VAL A 44 2.24 5.16 13.60
CA VAL A 44 2.28 6.59 13.22
C VAL A 44 2.45 7.49 14.43
N GLN A 45 1.86 7.15 15.58
CA GLN A 45 2.07 7.88 16.82
C GLN A 45 3.53 7.81 17.28
N GLU A 46 4.13 6.62 17.28
CA GLU A 46 5.55 6.44 17.61
C GLU A 46 6.45 7.25 16.66
N LEU A 47 6.18 7.20 15.35
CA LEU A 47 6.95 7.98 14.37
C LEU A 47 6.84 9.48 14.62
N LYS A 48 5.63 9.97 14.90
CA LYS A 48 5.37 11.38 15.20
C LYS A 48 6.11 11.85 16.45
N GLU A 49 6.08 11.07 17.53
CA GLU A 49 6.80 11.37 18.78
C GLU A 49 8.31 11.46 18.57
N ASN A 50 8.85 10.67 17.63
CA ASN A 50 10.26 10.66 17.27
C ASN A 50 10.61 11.61 16.10
N HIS A 51 9.70 12.52 15.72
CA HIS A 51 9.89 13.49 14.64
C HIS A 51 10.25 12.86 13.28
N HIS A 52 9.62 11.73 12.99
CA HIS A 52 9.65 11.06 11.70
C HIS A 52 8.39 11.35 10.90
N ARG A 53 8.50 11.29 9.57
CA ARG A 53 7.35 11.46 8.66
C ARG A 53 7.21 10.22 7.79
N ALA A 54 5.97 9.82 7.52
CA ALA A 54 5.68 8.59 6.81
C ALA A 54 4.90 8.82 5.52
N LEU A 55 5.22 8.04 4.48
CA LEU A 55 4.34 7.80 3.35
C LEU A 55 3.53 6.55 3.63
N VAL A 56 2.22 6.62 3.49
CA VAL A 56 1.32 5.48 3.67
C VAL A 56 0.61 5.18 2.36
N PHE A 57 0.79 3.97 1.86
CA PHE A 57 0.28 3.52 0.58
C PHE A 57 -0.82 2.47 0.74
N SER A 58 -1.87 2.60 -0.08
CA SER A 58 -2.87 1.56 -0.27
C SER A 58 -3.37 1.53 -1.71
N GLN A 59 -3.77 0.37 -2.22
CA GLN A 59 -4.45 0.30 -3.52
C GLN A 59 -5.94 0.67 -3.43
N PHE A 60 -6.51 0.65 -2.21
CA PHE A 60 -7.94 0.84 -1.95
C PHE A 60 -8.20 2.24 -1.40
N THR A 61 -8.73 3.14 -2.23
CA THR A 61 -9.01 4.53 -1.84
C THR A 61 -10.07 4.64 -0.74
N ASP A 62 -11.02 3.71 -0.71
CA ASP A 62 -12.01 3.60 0.36
C ASP A 62 -11.41 3.08 1.67
N TYR A 63 -10.32 2.30 1.61
CA TYR A 63 -9.55 2.01 2.82
C TYR A 63 -8.82 3.26 3.33
N LEU A 64 -8.20 4.04 2.43
CA LEU A 64 -7.61 5.33 2.80
C LEU A 64 -8.66 6.29 3.40
N ALA A 65 -9.91 6.23 2.97
CA ALA A 65 -10.98 7.02 3.58
C ALA A 65 -11.21 6.62 5.05
N ILE A 66 -11.23 5.32 5.37
CA ILE A 66 -11.31 4.83 6.76
C ILE A 66 -10.08 5.27 7.57
N VAL A 67 -8.89 5.21 6.98
CA VAL A 67 -7.65 5.67 7.63
C VAL A 67 -7.73 7.15 7.98
N ARG A 68 -8.26 7.99 7.08
CA ARG A 68 -8.47 9.42 7.33
C ARG A 68 -9.43 9.68 8.49
N GLU A 69 -10.57 8.98 8.52
CA GLU A 69 -11.52 9.08 9.64
C GLU A 69 -10.83 8.80 10.98
N ALA A 70 -9.98 7.78 11.02
CA ALA A 70 -9.22 7.44 12.22
C ALA A 70 -8.14 8.47 12.56
N PHE A 71 -7.41 8.97 11.56
CA PHE A 71 -6.40 10.01 11.75
C PHE A 71 -7.01 11.32 12.28
N ASP A 72 -8.15 11.73 11.73
CA ASP A 72 -8.91 12.89 12.21
C ASP A 72 -9.33 12.71 13.68
N ALA A 73 -9.82 11.51 14.04
CA ALA A 73 -10.23 11.19 15.41
C ALA A 73 -9.06 11.16 16.42
N HIS A 74 -7.83 10.89 15.96
CA HIS A 74 -6.63 10.77 16.81
C HIS A 74 -5.67 11.97 16.67
N GLY A 75 -6.06 13.03 15.95
CA GLY A 75 -5.23 14.23 15.78
C GLY A 75 -3.93 14.00 15.01
N VAL A 76 -3.93 13.05 14.07
CA VAL A 76 -2.82 12.81 13.14
C VAL A 76 -3.03 13.73 11.92
N SER A 77 -2.06 14.60 11.65
CA SER A 77 -2.13 15.50 10.49
C SER A 77 -1.63 14.78 9.24
N TYR A 78 -2.30 14.96 8.11
CA TYR A 78 -1.91 14.28 6.87
C TYR A 78 -2.16 15.09 5.60
N GLN A 79 -1.37 14.79 4.58
CA GLN A 79 -1.68 15.12 3.18
C GLN A 79 -2.29 13.90 2.48
N TYR A 80 -3.09 14.13 1.44
CA TYR A 80 -3.78 13.06 0.72
C TYR A 80 -3.65 13.24 -0.80
N LEU A 81 -3.40 12.14 -1.51
CA LEU A 81 -3.33 12.13 -2.97
C LEU A 81 -3.82 10.78 -3.52
N ASP A 82 -4.75 10.87 -4.46
CA ASP A 82 -5.19 9.73 -5.28
C ASP A 82 -5.26 10.07 -6.77
N GLY A 83 -5.75 9.13 -7.58
CA GLY A 83 -5.89 9.29 -9.02
C GLY A 83 -6.92 10.36 -9.45
N SER A 84 -7.81 10.78 -8.55
CA SER A 84 -8.79 11.84 -8.81
C SER A 84 -8.26 13.24 -8.48
N THR A 85 -7.11 13.30 -7.79
CA THR A 85 -6.51 14.57 -7.35
C THR A 85 -5.95 15.35 -8.55
N SER A 86 -6.47 16.57 -8.74
CA SER A 86 -6.03 17.47 -9.80
C SER A 86 -4.54 17.79 -9.71
N ILE A 87 -3.92 18.15 -10.84
CA ILE A 87 -2.48 18.49 -10.91
C ILE A 87 -2.14 19.62 -9.93
N LYS A 88 -2.95 20.68 -9.88
CA LYS A 88 -2.74 21.81 -8.98
C LYS A 88 -2.85 21.42 -7.51
N ALA A 89 -3.88 20.65 -7.13
CA ALA A 89 -4.05 20.19 -5.75
C ALA A 89 -2.90 19.28 -5.31
N ARG A 90 -2.42 18.43 -6.22
CA ARG A 90 -1.25 17.57 -6.01
C ARG A 90 0.02 18.37 -5.75
N GLU A 91 0.32 19.37 -6.57
CA GLU A 91 1.50 20.22 -6.36
C GLU A 91 1.48 20.92 -5.00
N ILE A 92 0.30 21.36 -4.57
CA ILE A 92 0.11 21.97 -3.25
C ILE A 92 0.38 20.93 -2.15
N ALA A 93 -0.27 19.76 -2.19
CA ALA A 93 -0.11 18.72 -1.18
C ALA A 93 1.37 18.25 -1.06
N VAL A 94 2.06 18.08 -2.19
CA VAL A 94 3.49 17.73 -2.23
C VAL A 94 4.35 18.81 -1.62
N ARG A 95 4.11 20.07 -1.97
CA ARG A 95 4.85 21.21 -1.41
C ARG A 95 4.64 21.33 0.09
N GLU A 96 3.39 21.26 0.54
CA GLU A 96 3.04 21.34 1.96
C GLU A 96 3.73 20.23 2.76
N PHE A 97 3.64 18.98 2.30
CA PHE A 97 4.32 17.87 2.97
C PHE A 97 5.84 18.07 3.07
N GLN A 98 6.46 18.45 1.96
CA GLN A 98 7.90 18.70 1.91
C GLN A 98 8.33 19.83 2.85
N ASN A 99 7.49 20.85 3.02
CA ASN A 99 7.73 21.99 3.90
C ASN A 99 7.50 21.70 5.40
N GLY A 100 7.02 20.51 5.77
CA GLY A 100 6.74 20.18 7.18
C GLY A 100 5.26 20.09 7.55
N SER A 101 4.35 20.38 6.62
CA SER A 101 2.90 20.32 6.89
C SER A 101 2.37 18.90 6.71
N GLY A 102 2.25 18.16 7.82
CA GLY A 102 1.66 16.83 7.88
C GLY A 102 2.61 15.77 8.43
N ASP A 103 2.12 14.99 9.40
CA ASP A 103 2.83 13.84 9.97
C ASP A 103 2.93 12.70 8.93
N VAL A 104 1.88 12.55 8.11
CA VAL A 104 1.74 11.47 7.14
C VAL A 104 1.34 11.99 5.76
N PHE A 105 1.80 11.33 4.69
CA PHE A 105 1.23 11.48 3.36
C PHE A 105 0.51 10.18 2.96
N LEU A 106 -0.81 10.24 2.83
CA LEU A 106 -1.63 9.14 2.31
C LEU A 106 -1.64 9.16 0.77
N LEU A 107 -1.19 8.07 0.14
CA LEU A 107 -1.14 7.94 -1.31
C LEU A 107 -1.84 6.68 -1.79
N SER A 108 -2.68 6.80 -2.82
CA SER A 108 -3.13 5.60 -3.52
C SER A 108 -2.04 5.08 -4.46
N LEU A 109 -1.89 3.75 -4.53
CA LEU A 109 -0.91 3.11 -5.41
C LEU A 109 -1.16 3.42 -6.90
N LYS A 110 -2.41 3.69 -7.30
CA LYS A 110 -2.75 4.14 -8.67
C LYS A 110 -2.29 5.57 -8.97
N ALA A 111 -2.15 6.41 -7.96
CA ALA A 111 -1.46 7.69 -8.08
C ALA A 111 0.08 7.55 -8.12
N GLY A 112 0.59 6.31 -8.06
CA GLY A 112 1.99 5.89 -8.12
C GLY A 112 2.75 6.25 -9.41
N GLY A 113 2.03 6.43 -10.54
CA GLY A 113 2.65 6.60 -11.86
C GLY A 113 3.29 7.97 -12.14
N VAL A 114 3.16 8.94 -11.24
CA VAL A 114 3.82 10.25 -11.36
C VAL A 114 5.11 10.26 -10.55
N GLY A 115 6.21 10.72 -11.13
CA GLY A 115 7.54 10.73 -10.50
C GLY A 115 7.69 11.74 -9.36
N LEU A 116 6.90 11.60 -8.29
CA LEU A 116 6.90 12.45 -7.11
C LEU A 116 8.24 12.36 -6.37
N ASN A 117 8.69 13.49 -5.82
CA ASN A 117 9.83 13.55 -4.92
C ASN A 117 9.31 13.85 -3.51
N LEU A 118 9.45 12.90 -2.58
CA LEU A 118 8.85 12.94 -1.23
C LEU A 118 9.89 12.64 -0.14
N THR A 119 11.10 13.18 -0.32
CA THR A 119 12.26 13.02 0.58
C THR A 119 12.06 13.53 2.02
N ALA A 120 11.01 14.31 2.29
CA ALA A 120 10.63 14.69 3.65
C ALA A 120 10.21 13.51 4.53
N ALA A 121 9.78 12.40 3.93
CA ALA A 121 9.48 11.16 4.62
C ALA A 121 10.69 10.22 4.61
N ASP A 122 10.96 9.63 5.76
CA ASP A 122 11.98 8.61 5.97
C ASP A 122 11.37 7.25 6.34
N TYR A 123 10.04 7.17 6.41
CA TYR A 123 9.30 5.92 6.53
C TYR A 123 8.32 5.73 5.38
N VAL A 124 8.19 4.49 4.91
CA VAL A 124 7.22 4.07 3.91
C VAL A 124 6.43 2.89 4.45
N ILE A 125 5.11 3.00 4.51
CA ILE A 125 4.22 1.99 5.06
C ILE A 125 3.26 1.53 3.95
N HIS A 126 3.32 0.25 3.60
CA HIS A 126 2.36 -0.39 2.71
C HIS A 126 1.25 -1.05 3.55
N LEU A 127 0.02 -0.55 3.40
CA LEU A 127 -1.13 -1.08 4.12
C LEU A 127 -1.66 -2.40 3.56
N ASP A 128 -1.37 -2.67 2.30
CA ASP A 128 -1.81 -3.87 1.59
C ASP A 128 -0.74 -4.29 0.58
N PRO A 129 -0.34 -5.58 0.56
CA PRO A 129 0.63 -6.06 -0.40
C PRO A 129 0.04 -6.08 -1.81
N TRP A 130 0.80 -5.58 -2.75
CA TRP A 130 0.48 -5.59 -4.17
C TRP A 130 1.23 -6.73 -4.85
N TRP A 131 0.48 -7.60 -5.53
CA TRP A 131 0.96 -8.67 -6.41
C TRP A 131 2.09 -8.33 -7.40
N ASN A 132 2.39 -7.04 -7.66
CA ASN A 132 3.53 -6.62 -8.46
C ASN A 132 4.56 -5.90 -7.57
N PRO A 133 5.67 -6.57 -7.18
CA PRO A 133 6.72 -5.99 -6.36
C PRO A 133 7.34 -4.71 -6.93
N ALA A 134 7.39 -4.58 -8.27
CA ALA A 134 8.01 -3.43 -8.92
C ALA A 134 7.29 -2.12 -8.59
N VAL A 135 5.98 -2.17 -8.34
CA VAL A 135 5.23 -0.94 -8.04
C VAL A 135 5.35 -0.55 -6.56
N GLU A 136 5.51 -1.51 -5.66
CA GLU A 136 5.90 -1.20 -4.26
C GLU A 136 7.29 -0.59 -4.21
N GLN A 137 8.23 -1.13 -5.00
CA GLN A 137 9.58 -0.58 -5.11
C GLN A 137 9.54 0.86 -5.64
N GLN A 138 8.77 1.11 -6.71
CA GLN A 138 8.58 2.46 -7.24
C GLN A 138 7.98 3.42 -6.21
N ALA A 139 7.05 2.95 -5.37
CA ALA A 139 6.48 3.75 -4.29
C ALA A 139 7.54 4.09 -3.22
N THR A 140 8.42 3.13 -2.89
CA THR A 140 9.55 3.32 -1.97
C THR A 140 10.59 4.31 -2.52
N ASP A 141 10.91 4.21 -3.82
CA ASP A 141 11.90 5.05 -4.51
C ASP A 141 11.52 6.55 -4.51
N ARG A 142 10.27 6.89 -4.18
CA ARG A 142 9.81 8.29 -4.02
C ARG A 142 10.39 8.95 -2.77
N ALA A 143 10.60 8.18 -1.71
CA ALA A 143 11.27 8.63 -0.48
C ALA A 143 12.79 8.38 -0.56
N HIS A 144 13.18 7.23 -1.14
CA HIS A 144 14.58 6.87 -1.36
C HIS A 144 15.12 7.51 -2.65
N ARG A 145 15.21 8.85 -2.64
CA ARG A 145 15.62 9.67 -3.79
C ARG A 145 16.73 10.65 -3.43
N ILE A 146 17.43 11.16 -4.44
CA ILE A 146 18.43 12.23 -4.27
C ILE A 146 17.79 13.41 -3.52
N GLY A 147 18.39 13.82 -2.41
CA GLY A 147 17.86 14.81 -1.47
C GLY A 147 17.36 14.21 -0.14
N GLN A 148 17.23 12.89 -0.06
CA GLN A 148 17.04 12.19 1.21
C GLN A 148 18.33 12.25 2.04
N THR A 149 18.19 12.52 3.33
CA THR A 149 19.33 12.65 4.28
C THR A 149 19.27 11.62 5.41
N ARG A 150 18.15 10.90 5.55
CA ARG A 150 17.93 9.86 6.57
C ARG A 150 17.76 8.48 5.90
N PRO A 151 18.13 7.38 6.58
CA PRO A 151 17.81 6.04 6.11
C PRO A 151 16.29 5.88 5.92
N VAL A 152 15.88 5.30 4.79
CA VAL A 152 14.46 5.04 4.51
C VAL A 152 14.09 3.66 5.03
N THR A 153 13.12 3.60 5.94
CA THR A 153 12.59 2.33 6.49
C THR A 153 11.26 1.98 5.85
N VAL A 154 11.10 0.73 5.41
CA VAL A 154 9.88 0.26 4.73
C VAL A 154 9.17 -0.77 5.60
N TYR A 155 7.92 -0.48 5.95
CA TYR A 155 7.01 -1.41 6.61
C TYR A 155 5.97 -1.95 5.63
N LYS A 156 5.67 -3.25 5.74
CA LYS A 156 4.55 -3.89 5.04
C LYS A 156 3.64 -4.52 6.08
N LEU A 157 2.43 -3.99 6.21
CA LEU A 157 1.43 -4.54 7.12
C LEU A 157 0.74 -5.72 6.43
N VAL A 158 0.76 -6.88 7.08
CA VAL A 158 0.18 -8.13 6.56
C VAL A 158 -0.60 -8.84 7.65
N VAL A 159 -1.82 -9.24 7.34
CA VAL A 159 -2.62 -10.07 8.25
C VAL A 159 -2.17 -11.51 8.14
N LYS A 160 -1.74 -12.08 9.28
CA LYS A 160 -1.39 -13.50 9.40
C LYS A 160 -2.59 -14.41 9.16
N GLY A 161 -2.38 -15.54 8.49
CA GLY A 161 -3.42 -16.50 8.12
C GLY A 161 -4.39 -15.96 7.07
N SER A 162 -3.94 -15.03 6.22
CA SER A 162 -4.79 -14.39 5.21
C SER A 162 -4.22 -14.52 3.81
N ILE A 163 -5.04 -14.14 2.83
CA ILE A 163 -4.66 -14.04 1.42
C ILE A 163 -3.40 -13.18 1.18
N GLU A 164 -3.09 -12.27 2.09
CA GLU A 164 -1.94 -11.38 1.99
C GLU A 164 -0.61 -12.12 2.18
N GLU A 165 -0.55 -13.14 3.05
CA GLU A 165 0.62 -14.00 3.18
C GLU A 165 0.86 -14.80 1.91
N GLN A 166 -0.21 -15.30 1.28
CA GLN A 166 -0.12 -16.03 0.01
C GLN A 166 0.40 -15.13 -1.11
N ILE A 167 -0.03 -13.87 -1.16
CA ILE A 167 0.49 -12.87 -2.12
C ILE A 167 1.99 -12.62 -1.89
N LEU A 168 2.44 -12.52 -0.63
CA LEU A 168 3.86 -12.37 -0.33
C LEU A 168 4.67 -13.62 -0.69
N SER A 169 4.14 -14.81 -0.45
CA SER A 169 4.77 -16.06 -0.84
C SER A 169 4.95 -16.17 -2.36
N LEU A 170 3.96 -15.71 -3.14
CA LEU A 170 4.10 -15.61 -4.60
C LEU A 170 5.25 -14.68 -5.02
N HIS A 171 5.45 -13.55 -4.32
CA HIS A 171 6.59 -12.68 -4.60
C HIS A 171 7.91 -13.40 -4.37
N GLY A 172 8.02 -14.15 -3.27
CA GLY A 172 9.20 -14.95 -2.94
C GLY A 172 9.52 -15.97 -4.03
N ALA A 173 8.54 -16.78 -4.41
CA ALA A 173 8.69 -17.78 -5.46
C ALA A 173 9.13 -17.17 -6.81
N LYS A 174 8.52 -16.04 -7.21
CA LYS A 174 8.94 -15.35 -8.44
C LYS A 174 10.35 -14.77 -8.36
N ARG A 175 10.77 -14.29 -7.19
CA ARG A 175 12.13 -13.76 -6.99
C ARG A 175 13.19 -14.85 -7.06
N GLU A 176 12.94 -16.00 -6.42
CA GLU A 176 13.83 -17.16 -6.47
C GLU A 176 13.98 -17.72 -7.90
N LEU A 177 12.90 -17.72 -8.70
CA LEU A 177 12.93 -18.12 -10.10
C LEU A 177 13.75 -17.16 -10.98
N VAL A 178 13.61 -15.85 -10.76
CA VAL A 178 14.41 -14.81 -11.43
C VAL A 178 15.89 -14.94 -11.06
N ASP A 179 16.20 -15.07 -9.77
CA ASP A 179 17.58 -15.22 -9.28
C ASP A 179 18.26 -16.51 -9.78
N SER A 180 17.47 -17.55 -10.09
CA SER A 180 17.99 -18.86 -10.50
C SER A 180 18.12 -19.07 -12.01
N VAL A 181 17.34 -18.38 -12.87
CA VAL A 181 17.31 -18.73 -14.31
C VAL A 181 17.17 -17.55 -15.29
N LEU A 182 16.58 -16.38 -14.95
CA LEU A 182 16.17 -15.39 -15.98
C LEU A 182 16.33 -13.91 -15.55
N GLY A 183 16.71 -13.04 -16.50
CA GLY A 183 16.83 -11.59 -16.27
C GLY A 183 15.48 -10.89 -15.98
N GLU A 184 15.55 -9.68 -15.42
CA GLU A 184 14.47 -8.85 -14.81
C GLU A 184 13.11 -8.75 -15.56
N GLN A 185 13.00 -9.18 -16.81
CA GLN A 185 11.80 -9.05 -17.63
C GLN A 185 10.63 -9.95 -17.18
N GLU A 186 10.88 -11.07 -16.48
CA GLU A 186 9.80 -11.98 -16.07
C GLU A 186 8.99 -11.50 -14.85
N MET A 187 9.53 -10.60 -14.03
CA MET A 187 8.83 -10.04 -12.86
C MET A 187 7.57 -9.23 -13.23
N SER A 188 7.44 -8.83 -14.49
CA SER A 188 6.32 -8.01 -15.00
C SER A 188 5.20 -8.82 -15.66
N GLN A 189 5.33 -10.15 -15.76
CA GLN A 189 4.32 -11.01 -16.37
C GLN A 189 3.03 -11.05 -15.52
N PRO A 190 1.84 -10.87 -16.13
CA PRO A 190 0.58 -10.95 -15.41
C PRO A 190 0.35 -12.35 -14.85
N ILE A 191 -0.16 -12.44 -13.62
CA ILE A 191 -0.43 -13.70 -12.91
C ILE A 191 -1.41 -14.57 -13.71
N SER A 192 -1.12 -15.88 -13.83
CA SER A 192 -1.95 -16.86 -14.52
C SER A 192 -3.24 -17.17 -13.74
N VAL A 193 -4.22 -17.82 -14.38
CA VAL A 193 -5.47 -18.19 -13.68
C VAL A 193 -5.18 -19.28 -12.63
N GLU A 194 -4.28 -20.21 -12.92
CA GLU A 194 -3.86 -21.27 -12.02
C GLU A 194 -3.19 -20.71 -10.76
N GLU A 195 -2.29 -19.74 -10.92
CA GLU A 195 -1.66 -19.04 -9.80
C GLU A 195 -2.69 -18.29 -8.94
N LEU A 196 -3.68 -17.62 -9.57
CA LEU A 196 -4.76 -16.95 -8.87
C LEU A 196 -5.66 -17.91 -8.09
N VAL A 197 -5.93 -19.11 -8.63
CA VAL A 197 -6.69 -20.14 -7.92
C VAL A 197 -5.87 -20.75 -6.78
N GLY A 198 -4.57 -20.95 -6.96
CA GLY A 198 -3.67 -21.44 -5.91
C GLY A 198 -3.66 -20.56 -4.67
N LEU A 199 -3.77 -19.23 -4.85
CA LEU A 199 -3.89 -18.28 -3.74
C LEU A 199 -5.11 -18.52 -2.82
N LEU A 200 -6.17 -19.16 -3.33
CA LEU A 200 -7.39 -19.43 -2.56
C LEU A 200 -7.33 -20.74 -1.76
N GLN A 201 -6.32 -21.58 -1.99
CA GLN A 201 -6.23 -22.94 -1.44
C GLN A 201 -5.26 -23.05 -0.25
N GLY A 202 -4.58 -21.95 0.12
CA GLY A 202 -3.58 -21.89 1.18
C GLY A 202 -4.05 -21.21 2.45
#